data_AF-A0A5B6YUG0-F1
#
_entry.id   AF-A0A5B6YUG0-F1
#
_cell.length_a   1.000
_cell.length_b   1.000
_cell.length_c   1.000
_cell.angle_alpha   90.00
_cell.angle_beta   90.00
_cell.angle_gamma   90.00
#
_symmetry.space_group_name_H-M   'P 1'
#
loop_
_entity.id
_entity.type
_entity.pdbx_description
1 polymer ?
#
loop_
_entity_poly.entity_id
_entity_poly.type
_entity_poly.pdbx_seq_one_letter_code
_entity_poly.pdbx_strand_id
1 'polypeptide(L)'
;LAELTWPAILSKRHIFREVFADFDPIAIAKLNEKKVIAPASMASSLLSEFKLRAVIENAHQISKVIDEFGSFDKYIWSFVNHKPIVSRFRYPRQVPVKTPKADVMSKDLVRRGFRSVGPTVIYSFMQVAGLTNDHLISCFRFQECITAAEGKEEDAIKDKADEKRTDEVMESQVGRGIDELNFASE
;
A
#
# COMPACT_ATOMS: atom_id res chain seq x y z
N LEU A 1 17.30 1.00 -5.67
CA LEU A 1 17.45 2.06 -4.65
C LEU A 1 18.88 2.54 -4.73
N ALA A 2 19.20 3.77 -5.08
CA ALA A 2 18.39 4.89 -5.52
C ALA A 2 19.40 5.96 -5.96
N GLU A 3 19.00 6.85 -6.86
CA GLU A 3 19.79 8.04 -7.22
C GLU A 3 20.08 8.93 -6.00
N LEU A 4 19.42 8.65 -4.87
CA LEU A 4 19.54 9.33 -3.59
C LEU A 4 19.59 8.30 -2.45
N THR A 5 20.33 8.61 -1.38
CA THR A 5 20.31 7.83 -0.14
C THR A 5 18.99 8.05 0.61
N TRP A 6 18.62 7.14 1.53
CA TRP A 6 17.39 7.28 2.32
C TRP A 6 17.33 8.61 3.11
N PRO A 7 18.40 9.07 3.78
CA PRO A 7 18.40 10.40 4.42
C PRO A 7 18.17 11.54 3.42
N ALA A 8 18.73 11.46 2.21
CA ALA A 8 18.55 12.47 1.17
C ALA A 8 17.12 12.51 0.61
N ILE A 9 16.42 11.38 0.57
CA ILE A 9 15.00 11.31 0.22
C ILE A 9 14.17 11.94 1.35
N LEU A 10 14.44 11.57 2.60
CA LEU A 10 13.70 12.09 3.76
C LEU A 10 13.85 13.61 3.91
N SER A 11 15.05 14.17 3.73
CA SER A 11 15.27 15.61 3.82
C SER A 11 14.51 16.40 2.74
N LYS A 12 14.29 15.79 1.57
CA LYS A 12 13.55 16.39 0.45
C LYS A 12 12.07 15.97 0.39
N ARG A 13 11.55 15.26 1.40
CA ARG A 13 10.19 14.67 1.37
C ARG A 13 9.09 15.69 1.06
N HIS A 14 9.22 16.91 1.57
CA HIS A 14 8.27 17.99 1.32
C HIS A 14 8.26 18.41 -0.16
N ILE A 15 9.44 18.53 -0.78
CA ILE A 15 9.59 18.84 -2.22
C ILE A 15 9.00 17.71 -3.07
N PHE A 16 9.26 16.45 -2.69
CA PHE A 16 8.67 15.30 -3.37
C PHE A 16 7.14 15.34 -3.35
N ARG A 17 6.54 15.67 -2.19
CA ARG A 17 5.09 15.81 -2.07
C ARG A 17 4.53 16.91 -2.95
N GLU A 18 5.16 18.08 -2.97
CA GLU A 18 4.74 19.19 -3.83
C GLU A 18 4.81 18.81 -5.32
N VAL A 19 5.93 18.22 -5.76
CA VAL A 19 6.15 17.83 -7.16
C VAL A 19 5.17 16.73 -7.61
N PHE A 20 4.84 15.80 -6.73
CA PHE A 20 4.01 14.63 -7.03
C PHE A 20 2.60 14.72 -6.44
N ALA A 21 2.07 15.93 -6.21
CA ALA A 21 0.71 16.17 -5.75
C ALA A 21 0.31 15.29 -4.53
N ASP A 22 1.12 15.35 -3.48
CA ASP A 22 1.00 14.55 -2.25
C ASP A 22 0.96 13.03 -2.46
N PHE A 23 1.44 12.57 -3.61
CA PHE A 23 1.38 11.19 -4.07
C PHE A 23 -0.04 10.66 -4.34
N ASP A 24 -0.99 11.53 -4.72
CA ASP A 24 -2.28 11.07 -5.25
C ASP A 24 -2.06 10.36 -6.60
N PRO A 25 -2.37 9.05 -6.70
CA PRO A 25 -2.18 8.30 -7.95
C PRO A 25 -3.02 8.85 -9.10
N ILE A 26 -4.20 9.42 -8.83
CA ILE A 26 -5.07 9.97 -9.88
C ILE A 26 -4.47 11.27 -10.44
N ALA A 27 -3.98 12.15 -9.57
CA ALA A 27 -3.28 13.37 -9.99
C ALA A 27 -1.99 13.05 -10.74
N ILE A 28 -1.18 12.11 -10.23
CA ILE A 28 0.10 11.72 -10.87
C ILE A 28 -0.14 11.13 -12.26
N ALA A 29 -1.14 10.24 -12.41
CA ALA A 29 -1.49 9.63 -13.68
C ALA A 29 -1.93 10.65 -14.76
N LYS A 30 -2.33 11.87 -14.36
CA LYS A 30 -2.70 12.97 -15.26
C LYS A 30 -1.55 13.95 -15.53
N LEU A 31 -0.39 13.77 -14.90
CA LEU A 31 0.76 14.64 -15.12
C LEU A 31 1.22 14.57 -16.58
N ASN A 32 1.48 15.74 -17.17
CA ASN A 32 2.04 15.81 -18.50
C ASN A 32 3.51 15.37 -18.47
N GLU A 33 3.77 14.16 -18.95
CA GLU A 33 5.10 13.55 -18.99
C GLU A 33 6.16 14.48 -19.59
N LYS A 34 5.85 15.18 -20.70
CA LYS A 34 6.79 16.12 -21.34
C LYS A 34 7.17 17.28 -20.43
N LYS A 35 6.22 17.77 -19.61
CA LYS A 35 6.44 18.89 -18.68
C LYS A 35 7.27 18.44 -17.47
N VAL A 36 7.01 17.23 -16.96
CA VAL A 36 7.70 16.68 -15.79
C VAL A 36 9.14 16.28 -16.11
N ILE A 37 9.40 15.83 -17.35
CA ILE A 37 10.73 15.42 -17.80
C ILE A 37 11.55 16.61 -18.34
N ALA A 38 10.90 17.75 -18.64
CA ALA A 38 11.58 18.91 -19.20
C ALA A 38 12.80 19.33 -18.35
N PRO A 39 13.94 19.65 -18.99
CA PRO A 39 15.12 20.15 -18.28
C PRO A 39 14.78 21.38 -17.43
N ALA A 40 15.38 21.46 -16.24
CA ALA A 40 15.14 22.50 -15.24
C ALA A 40 13.75 22.47 -14.55
N SER A 41 12.92 21.46 -14.80
CA SER A 41 11.76 21.22 -13.94
C SER A 41 12.22 20.76 -12.55
N MET A 42 11.44 21.12 -11.51
CA MET A 42 11.70 20.66 -10.14
C MET A 42 11.72 19.13 -10.02
N ALA A 43 10.96 18.43 -10.88
CA ALA A 43 10.97 16.97 -10.91
C ALA A 43 12.28 16.42 -11.48
N SER A 44 12.78 16.99 -12.59
CA SER A 44 14.05 16.59 -13.22
C SER A 44 15.29 16.85 -12.37
N SER A 45 15.21 17.77 -11.39
CA SER A 45 16.30 18.00 -10.43
C SER A 45 16.32 16.99 -9.27
N LEU A 46 15.19 16.30 -9.02
CA LEU A 46 15.06 15.30 -7.95
C LEU A 46 15.39 13.89 -8.41
N LEU A 47 14.98 13.54 -9.63
CA LEU A 47 15.00 12.19 -10.16
C LEU A 47 15.38 12.19 -11.65
N SER A 48 16.02 11.12 -12.10
CA SER A 48 16.26 10.91 -13.53
C SER A 48 14.96 10.76 -14.31
N GLU A 49 15.03 11.01 -15.62
CA GLU A 49 13.93 10.78 -16.54
C GLU A 49 13.32 9.38 -16.40
N PHE A 50 14.15 8.34 -16.29
CA PHE A 50 13.69 6.97 -16.12
C PHE A 50 12.85 6.80 -14.85
N LYS A 51 13.25 7.45 -13.75
CA LYS A 51 12.52 7.40 -12.48
C LYS A 51 11.23 8.21 -12.53
N LEU A 52 11.22 9.35 -13.20
CA LEU A 52 10.01 10.15 -13.39
C LEU A 52 8.94 9.37 -14.18
N ARG A 53 9.34 8.74 -15.29
CA ARG A 53 8.45 7.87 -16.07
C ARG A 53 7.93 6.70 -15.23
N ALA A 54 8.79 6.09 -14.42
CA ALA A 54 8.38 5.00 -13.53
C ALA A 54 7.33 5.44 -12.49
N VAL A 55 7.41 6.66 -11.95
CA VAL A 55 6.41 7.19 -11.01
C VAL A 55 5.05 7.36 -11.69
N ILE A 56 5.01 7.95 -12.90
CA ILE A 56 3.77 8.13 -13.67
C ILE A 56 3.16 6.77 -14.02
N GLU A 57 3.97 5.84 -14.54
CA GLU A 57 3.51 4.48 -14.89
C GLU A 57 2.95 3.75 -13.65
N ASN A 58 3.66 3.81 -12.52
CA ASN A 58 3.20 3.20 -11.27
C ASN A 58 1.87 3.78 -10.80
N ALA A 59 1.64 5.10 -10.98
CA ALA A 59 0.36 5.71 -10.64
C ALA A 59 -0.79 5.15 -11.49
N HIS A 60 -0.59 4.94 -12.80
CA HIS A 60 -1.58 4.27 -13.64
C HIS A 60 -1.86 2.83 -13.17
N GLN A 61 -0.84 2.08 -12.79
CA GLN A 61 -1.04 0.70 -12.32
C GLN A 61 -1.71 0.65 -10.94
N ILE A 62 -1.47 1.63 -10.07
CA ILE A 62 -2.21 1.77 -8.80
C ILE A 62 -3.70 1.95 -9.08
N SER A 63 -4.10 2.81 -10.01
CA SER A 63 -5.51 3.00 -10.34
C SER A 63 -6.18 1.69 -10.78
N LYS A 64 -5.53 0.91 -11.65
CA LYS A 64 -6.06 -0.41 -12.07
C LYS A 64 -6.17 -1.40 -10.93
N VAL A 65 -5.21 -1.40 -10.01
CA VAL A 65 -5.25 -2.23 -8.80
C VAL A 65 -6.41 -1.79 -7.89
N ILE A 66 -6.67 -0.48 -7.77
CA ILE A 66 -7.81 0.04 -7.02
C ILE A 66 -9.12 -0.43 -7.68
N ASP A 67 -9.22 -0.40 -9.00
CA ASP A 67 -10.41 -0.88 -9.72
C ASP A 67 -10.65 -2.39 -9.51
N GLU A 68 -9.58 -3.21 -9.45
CA GLU A 68 -9.68 -4.67 -9.30
C GLU A 68 -9.87 -5.12 -7.83
N PHE A 69 -9.21 -4.46 -6.87
CA PHE A 69 -9.17 -4.90 -5.46
C PHE A 69 -9.91 -3.96 -4.50
N GLY A 70 -10.49 -2.88 -5.01
CA GLY A 70 -11.14 -1.81 -4.24
C GLY A 70 -10.15 -0.86 -3.55
N SER A 71 -8.95 -1.33 -3.16
CA SER A 71 -7.88 -0.44 -2.68
C SER A 71 -6.48 -1.04 -2.86
N PHE A 72 -5.50 -0.17 -3.03
CA PHE A 72 -4.09 -0.57 -3.08
C PHE A 72 -3.62 -1.18 -1.76
N ASP A 73 -4.15 -0.69 -0.63
CA ASP A 73 -3.83 -1.22 0.70
C ASP A 73 -4.30 -2.68 0.85
N LYS A 74 -5.57 -2.99 0.54
CA LYS A 74 -6.10 -4.36 0.57
C LYS A 74 -5.28 -5.31 -0.30
N TYR A 75 -4.93 -4.87 -1.50
CA TYR A 75 -4.08 -5.63 -2.42
C TYR A 75 -2.70 -5.92 -1.82
N ILE A 76 -2.00 -4.91 -1.29
CA ILE A 76 -0.66 -5.07 -0.73
C ILE A 76 -0.67 -5.95 0.54
N TRP A 77 -1.64 -5.76 1.43
CA TRP A 77 -1.77 -6.57 2.65
C TRP A 77 -2.19 -8.01 2.39
N SER A 78 -2.86 -8.30 1.27
CA SER A 78 -3.23 -9.67 0.90
C SER A 78 -2.01 -10.60 0.78
N PHE A 79 -0.84 -10.08 0.38
CA PHE A 79 0.39 -10.87 0.28
C PHE A 79 0.86 -11.41 1.64
N VAL A 80 0.48 -10.75 2.74
CA VAL A 80 0.83 -11.14 4.11
C VAL A 80 -0.39 -11.58 4.90
N ASN A 81 -1.48 -11.97 4.22
CA ASN A 81 -2.74 -12.39 4.87
C ASN A 81 -3.26 -11.34 5.88
N HIS A 82 -3.07 -10.05 5.58
CA HIS A 82 -3.46 -8.94 6.45
C HIS A 82 -2.83 -8.95 7.85
N LYS A 83 -1.71 -9.68 8.03
CA LYS A 83 -0.97 -9.74 9.29
C LYS A 83 0.52 -9.44 9.07
N PRO A 84 1.11 -8.53 9.85
CA PRO A 84 2.55 -8.28 9.75
C PRO A 84 3.39 -9.52 10.04
N ILE A 85 4.47 -9.68 9.30
CA ILE A 85 5.48 -10.71 9.55
C ILE A 85 6.42 -10.20 10.65
N VAL A 86 6.59 -10.97 11.73
CA VAL A 86 7.48 -10.58 12.84
C VAL A 86 8.76 -11.41 12.78
N SER A 87 9.88 -10.78 12.40
CA SER A 87 11.13 -11.49 12.07
C SER A 87 12.01 -11.86 13.28
N ARG A 88 11.80 -11.22 14.45
CA ARG A 88 12.51 -11.50 15.72
C ARG A 88 14.05 -11.56 15.61
N PHE A 89 14.66 -10.71 14.79
CA PHE A 89 16.12 -10.69 14.63
C PHE A 89 16.82 -10.21 15.90
N ARG A 90 17.93 -10.85 16.28
CA ARG A 90 18.76 -10.44 17.42
C ARG A 90 19.88 -9.49 17.03
N TYR A 91 20.40 -9.62 15.81
CA TYR A 91 21.52 -8.84 15.32
C TYR A 91 21.26 -8.27 13.92
N PRO A 92 21.78 -7.08 13.58
CA PRO A 92 21.58 -6.45 12.25
C PRO A 92 21.98 -7.35 11.08
N ARG A 93 23.07 -8.11 11.22
CA ARG A 93 23.55 -9.04 10.18
C ARG A 93 22.58 -10.17 9.81
N GLN A 94 21.55 -10.40 10.62
CA GLN A 94 20.51 -11.39 10.34
C GLN A 94 19.40 -10.83 9.46
N VAL A 95 19.26 -9.49 9.38
CA VAL A 95 18.27 -8.85 8.52
C VAL A 95 18.71 -9.08 7.07
N PRO A 96 17.92 -9.81 6.26
CA PRO A 96 18.31 -10.11 4.90
C PRO A 96 18.19 -8.87 4.00
N VAL A 97 18.72 -8.93 2.79
CA VAL A 97 18.56 -7.85 1.79
C VAL A 97 17.24 -8.01 1.00
N LYS A 98 16.66 -9.22 1.01
CA LYS A 98 15.37 -9.56 0.42
C LYS A 98 14.83 -10.86 1.03
N THR A 99 13.54 -11.12 0.87
CA THR A 99 12.88 -12.34 1.36
C THR A 99 12.13 -13.06 0.23
N PRO A 100 11.84 -14.37 0.38
CA PRO A 100 10.99 -15.10 -0.57
C PRO A 100 9.62 -14.43 -0.77
N LYS A 101 9.07 -13.84 0.29
CA LYS A 101 7.81 -13.09 0.22
C LYS A 101 7.94 -11.85 -0.66
N ALA A 102 9.03 -11.09 -0.51
CA ALA A 102 9.32 -9.95 -1.37
C ALA A 102 9.56 -10.35 -2.84
N ASP A 103 10.16 -11.52 -3.10
CA ASP A 103 10.32 -12.06 -4.46
C ASP A 103 8.96 -12.34 -5.12
N VAL A 104 8.01 -12.94 -4.38
CA VAL A 104 6.64 -13.21 -4.88
C VAL A 104 5.91 -11.90 -5.20
N MET A 105 5.91 -10.97 -4.24
CA MET A 105 5.24 -9.69 -4.40
C MET A 105 5.86 -8.84 -5.52
N SER A 106 7.20 -8.84 -5.64
CA SER A 106 7.91 -8.20 -6.74
C SER A 106 7.50 -8.76 -8.10
N LYS A 107 7.45 -10.09 -8.25
CA LYS A 107 7.03 -10.72 -9.51
C LYS A 107 5.61 -10.33 -9.90
N ASP A 108 4.69 -10.26 -8.94
CA ASP A 108 3.31 -9.87 -9.24
C ASP A 108 3.21 -8.39 -9.66
N LEU A 109 3.87 -7.49 -8.93
CA LEU A 109 3.93 -6.06 -9.30
C LEU A 109 4.57 -5.85 -10.68
N VAL A 110 5.64 -6.57 -11.00
CA VAL A 110 6.26 -6.53 -12.34
C VAL A 110 5.27 -7.01 -13.41
N ARG A 111 4.55 -8.12 -13.16
CA ARG A 111 3.53 -8.64 -14.08
C ARG A 111 2.41 -7.63 -14.32
N ARG A 112 2.02 -6.88 -13.29
CA ARG A 112 1.03 -5.79 -13.35
C ARG A 112 1.57 -4.51 -13.98
N GLY A 113 2.83 -4.50 -14.44
CA GLY A 113 3.41 -3.37 -15.17
C GLY A 113 4.13 -2.35 -14.29
N PHE A 114 4.19 -2.54 -12.97
CA PHE A 114 4.93 -1.64 -12.10
C PHE A 114 6.43 -1.62 -12.47
N ARG A 115 7.06 -0.47 -12.26
CA ARG A 115 8.46 -0.18 -12.56
C ARG A 115 9.24 0.07 -11.28
N SER A 116 10.54 -0.27 -11.31
CA SER A 116 11.45 -0.16 -10.16
C SER A 116 11.05 -0.96 -8.91
N VAL A 117 10.29 -2.05 -9.09
CA VAL A 117 9.75 -2.91 -8.02
C VAL A 117 10.53 -4.21 -7.86
N GLY A 118 11.86 -4.17 -7.94
CA GLY A 118 12.70 -5.36 -7.74
C GLY A 118 12.62 -5.90 -6.29
N PRO A 119 12.97 -7.17 -6.02
CA PRO A 119 12.72 -7.79 -4.72
C PRO A 119 13.34 -7.08 -3.52
N THR A 120 14.55 -6.52 -3.66
CA THR A 120 15.18 -5.71 -2.61
C THR A 120 14.41 -4.42 -2.33
N VAL A 121 13.89 -3.76 -3.38
CA VAL A 121 13.06 -2.55 -3.22
C VAL A 121 11.75 -2.89 -2.52
N ILE A 122 11.12 -4.00 -2.92
CA ILE A 122 9.89 -4.47 -2.31
C ILE A 122 10.10 -4.88 -0.86
N TYR A 123 11.21 -5.52 -0.54
CA TYR A 123 11.50 -5.84 0.85
C TYR A 123 11.70 -4.59 1.71
N SER A 124 12.44 -3.58 1.22
CA SER A 124 12.52 -2.29 1.90
C SER A 124 11.16 -1.61 2.04
N PHE A 125 10.30 -1.69 1.01
CA PHE A 125 8.92 -1.20 1.10
C PHE A 125 8.12 -1.93 2.19
N MET A 126 8.20 -3.26 2.25
CA MET A 126 7.54 -4.07 3.28
C MET A 126 7.95 -3.65 4.69
N GLN A 127 9.23 -3.33 4.90
CA GLN A 127 9.75 -2.85 6.19
C GLN A 127 9.15 -1.49 6.57
N VAL A 128 9.19 -0.51 5.65
CA VAL A 128 8.72 0.86 5.97
C VAL A 128 7.20 0.98 6.03
N ALA A 129 6.47 0.16 5.28
CA ALA A 129 5.01 0.13 5.29
C ALA A 129 4.44 -0.76 6.41
N GLY A 130 5.29 -1.45 7.17
CA GLY A 130 4.88 -2.27 8.31
C GLY A 130 4.29 -3.64 7.96
N LEU A 131 4.47 -4.11 6.72
CA LEU A 131 4.16 -5.50 6.35
C LEU A 131 5.10 -6.50 7.05
N THR A 132 6.30 -6.03 7.41
CA THR A 132 7.22 -6.78 8.27
C THR A 132 7.70 -5.90 9.41
N ASN A 133 7.78 -6.47 10.60
CA ASN A 133 8.43 -5.88 11.76
C ASN A 133 9.83 -6.49 11.88
N ASP A 134 10.80 -5.77 11.32
CA ASP A 134 12.22 -6.15 11.32
C ASP A 134 13.04 -5.39 12.36
N HIS A 135 12.37 -4.68 13.28
CA HIS A 135 13.06 -4.17 14.47
C HIS A 135 13.78 -5.33 15.16
N LEU A 136 15.01 -5.09 15.61
CA LEU A 136 15.70 -6.06 16.45
C LEU A 136 14.90 -6.28 17.73
N ILE A 137 14.95 -7.48 18.30
CA ILE A 137 14.26 -7.78 19.57
C ILE A 137 14.69 -6.87 20.72
N SER A 138 15.87 -6.26 20.64
CA SER A 138 16.39 -5.28 21.61
C SER A 138 15.99 -3.83 21.31
N CYS A 139 15.34 -3.57 20.18
CA CYS A 139 14.87 -2.23 19.85
C CYS A 139 13.67 -1.87 20.72
N PHE A 140 13.67 -0.66 21.29
CA PHE A 140 12.58 -0.19 22.15
C PHE A 140 11.20 -0.17 21.45
N ARG A 141 11.18 -0.12 20.11
CA ARG A 141 9.95 -0.14 19.30
C ARG A 141 9.47 -1.55 18.92
N PHE A 142 10.26 -2.59 19.18
CA PHE A 142 9.91 -3.95 18.73
C PHE A 142 8.54 -4.38 19.27
N GLN A 143 8.32 -4.19 20.57
CA GLN A 143 7.05 -4.53 21.22
C GLN A 143 5.91 -3.57 20.82
N GLU A 144 6.20 -2.27 20.73
CA GLU A 144 5.25 -1.24 20.26
C GLU A 144 4.66 -1.63 18.89
N CYS A 145 5.53 -2.03 17.95
CA CYS A 145 5.11 -2.42 16.60
C CYS A 145 4.38 -3.76 16.54
N ILE A 146 4.58 -4.68 17.50
CA ILE A 146 3.76 -5.90 17.62
C ILE A 146 2.35 -5.54 18.06
N THR A 147 2.22 -4.79 19.16
CA THR A 147 0.92 -4.45 19.73
C THR A 147 0.09 -3.57 18.78
N ALA A 148 0.73 -2.65 18.05
CA ALA A 148 0.06 -1.85 17.02
C ALA A 148 -0.46 -2.69 15.83
N ALA A 149 0.14 -3.85 15.57
CA ALA A 149 -0.33 -4.78 14.53
C ALA A 149 -1.57 -5.56 15.00
N GLU A 150 -1.59 -5.98 16.26
CA GLU A 150 -2.69 -6.74 16.86
C GLU A 150 -3.96 -5.89 17.00
N GLY A 151 -3.85 -4.61 17.37
CA GLY A 151 -5.01 -3.72 17.47
C GLY A 151 -5.77 -3.51 16.15
N LYS A 152 -5.06 -3.57 15.00
CA LYS A 152 -5.70 -3.49 13.68
C LYS A 152 -6.53 -4.74 13.34
N GLU A 153 -6.20 -5.88 13.92
CA GLU A 153 -6.95 -7.12 13.71
C GLU A 153 -8.29 -7.06 14.45
N GLU A 154 -8.31 -6.52 15.67
CA GLU A 154 -9.53 -6.32 16.45
C GLU A 154 -10.49 -5.33 15.79
N ASP A 155 -9.98 -4.23 15.26
CA ASP A 155 -10.79 -3.22 14.56
C ASP A 155 -11.35 -3.77 13.24
N ALA A 156 -10.55 -4.51 12.45
CA ALA A 156 -11.01 -5.14 11.22
C ALA A 156 -12.05 -6.25 11.43
N ILE A 157 -12.00 -6.96 12.57
CA ILE A 157 -13.03 -7.95 12.96
C ILE A 157 -14.34 -7.23 13.32
N LYS A 158 -14.27 -6.10 14.04
CA LYS A 158 -15.45 -5.29 14.37
C LYS A 158 -16.10 -4.71 13.12
N ASP A 159 -15.31 -4.12 12.22
CA ASP A 159 -15.83 -3.53 10.97
C ASP A 159 -16.56 -4.59 10.11
N LYS A 160 -16.01 -5.80 10.01
CA LYS A 160 -16.68 -6.92 9.31
C LYS A 160 -17.93 -7.43 10.02
N ALA A 161 -17.95 -7.41 11.35
CA ALA A 161 -19.11 -7.81 12.12
C ALA A 161 -20.25 -6.79 11.98
N ASP A 162 -19.92 -5.50 11.95
CA ASP A 162 -20.88 -4.42 11.75
C ASP A 162 -21.42 -4.39 10.31
N GLU A 163 -20.57 -4.61 9.29
CA GLU A 163 -20.99 -4.71 7.88
C GLU A 163 -21.94 -5.89 7.65
N LYS A 164 -21.64 -7.06 8.24
CA LYS A 164 -22.53 -8.23 8.18
C LYS A 164 -23.85 -7.99 8.92
N ARG A 165 -23.82 -7.23 10.02
CA ARG A 165 -25.03 -6.87 10.77
C ARG A 165 -25.90 -5.89 9.99
N THR A 166 -25.32 -4.95 9.24
CA THR A 166 -26.08 -4.06 8.35
C THR A 166 -26.72 -4.81 7.19
N ASP A 167 -26.03 -5.79 6.59
CA ASP A 167 -26.58 -6.62 5.52
C ASP A 167 -27.76 -7.48 6.00
N GLU A 168 -27.63 -8.14 7.17
CA GLU A 168 -28.71 -8.93 7.78
C GLU A 168 -29.92 -8.06 8.15
N VAL A 169 -29.70 -6.82 8.61
CA VAL A 169 -30.79 -5.86 8.89
C VAL A 169 -31.49 -5.43 7.60
N MET A 170 -30.75 -5.15 6.52
CA MET A 170 -31.31 -4.81 5.22
C MET A 170 -32.14 -5.97 4.63
N GLU A 171 -31.64 -7.20 4.66
CA GLU A 171 -32.39 -8.39 4.22
C GLU A 171 -33.68 -8.59 5.04
N SER A 172 -33.62 -8.37 6.35
CA SER A 172 -34.80 -8.48 7.22
C SER A 172 -35.86 -7.41 6.98
N GLN A 173 -35.45 -6.20 6.56
CA GLN A 173 -36.37 -5.10 6.23
C GLN A 173 -37.01 -5.29 4.85
N VAL A 174 -36.26 -5.83 3.89
CA VAL A 174 -36.80 -6.22 2.57
C VAL A 174 -37.81 -7.36 2.70
N GLY A 175 -37.56 -8.34 3.57
CA GLY A 175 -38.51 -9.43 3.84
C GLY A 175 -39.85 -8.93 4.41
N ARG A 176 -39.83 -7.96 5.32
CA ARG A 176 -41.05 -7.37 5.90
C ARG A 176 -41.85 -6.50 4.92
N GLY A 177 -41.19 -5.83 3.98
CA GLY A 177 -41.85 -5.02 2.96
C GLY A 177 -42.59 -5.86 1.90
N ILE A 178 -42.18 -7.11 1.69
CA ILE A 178 -42.83 -8.03 0.74
C ILE A 178 -44.10 -8.64 1.35
N ASP A 179 -44.11 -8.91 2.66
CA ASP A 179 -45.29 -9.45 3.36
C ASP A 179 -46.44 -8.42 3.46
N GLU A 180 -46.15 -7.12 3.55
CA GLU A 180 -47.19 -6.06 3.56
C GLU A 180 -47.85 -5.83 2.19
N LEU A 181 -47.18 -6.18 1.08
CA LEU A 181 -47.75 -6.04 -0.28
C LEU A 181 -48.65 -7.22 -0.67
N ASN A 182 -48.57 -8.36 0.03
CA ASN A 182 -49.40 -9.54 -0.23
C ASN A 182 -50.79 -9.49 0.44
N PHE A 183 -51.07 -8.51 1.31
CA PHE A 183 -52.37 -8.36 1.99
C PHE A 183 -53.30 -7.29 1.37
N ALA A 184 -52.91 -6.66 0.27
CA ALA A 184 -53.71 -5.64 -0.42
C ALA A 184 -54.42 -6.15 -1.69
N SER A 185 -54.50 -7.47 -1.89
CA SER A 185 -55.01 -8.09 -3.13
C SER A 185 -56.08 -9.17 -2.88
N GLU A 186 -57.14 -8.86 -2.13
CA GLU A 186 -58.41 -9.62 -2.15
C GLU A 186 -59.62 -8.69 -2.06
#